data_AF-A0A7K3ZKM4-F1
#
_entry.id   AF-A0A7K3ZKM4-F1
#
_cell.length_a   1.000
_cell.length_b   1.000
_cell.length_c   1.000
_cell.angle_alpha   90.00
_cell.angle_beta   90.00
_cell.angle_gamma   90.00
#
_symmetry.space_group_name_H-M   'P 1'
#
loop_
_entity.id
_entity.type
_entity.pdbx_description
1 polymer ?
#
loop_
_entity_poly.entity_id
_entity_poly.type
_entity_poly.pdbx_seq_one_letter_code
_entity_poly.pdbx_strand_id
1 'polypeptide(L)'
;MVYYCPECGSEIPNEAEFCYICGCRKDKAIFFDDSGREVCPGCGAALPPGSDRCPGCGAQTVSAVPRMSKNGSLAIMMALLPGILDVHGLGHLVLGEYRKAALFLILSSAILFVRIYYMPGTDPLFGTLFWLGSLAVFIVQGVDVFRLAFNQKPLFRL
;
A
#
# COMPACT_ATOMS: atom_id res chain seq x y z
N MET A 1 -14.88 12.30 -16.76
CA MET A 1 -15.51 11.45 -15.72
C MET A 1 -14.75 10.14 -15.68
N VAL A 2 -14.29 9.72 -14.51
CA VAL A 2 -13.36 8.59 -14.37
C VAL A 2 -13.83 7.64 -13.27
N TYR A 3 -13.77 6.33 -13.52
CA TYR A 3 -14.07 5.30 -12.52
C TYR A 3 -12.78 4.80 -11.89
N TYR A 4 -12.76 4.70 -10.56
CA TYR A 4 -11.66 4.09 -9.84
C TYR A 4 -12.12 2.82 -9.13
N CYS A 5 -11.29 1.78 -9.22
CA CYS A 5 -11.54 0.52 -8.56
C CYS A 5 -11.39 0.69 -7.03
N PRO A 6 -12.39 0.32 -6.21
CA PRO A 6 -12.27 0.42 -4.76
C PRO A 6 -11.27 -0.59 -4.19
N GLU A 7 -10.95 -1.66 -4.91
CA GLU A 7 -10.10 -2.75 -4.39
C GLU A 7 -8.61 -2.57 -4.71
N CYS A 8 -8.28 -2.00 -5.87
CA CYS A 8 -6.89 -1.80 -6.28
C CYS A 8 -6.53 -0.36 -6.64
N GLY A 9 -7.49 0.57 -6.58
CA GLY A 9 -7.25 1.98 -6.90
C GLY A 9 -6.96 2.27 -8.37
N SER A 10 -7.05 1.28 -9.26
CA SER A 10 -6.82 1.49 -10.68
C SER A 10 -7.97 2.22 -11.34
N GLU A 11 -7.67 3.03 -12.35
CA GLU A 11 -8.67 3.54 -13.26
C GLU A 11 -9.36 2.37 -14.00
N ILE A 12 -10.68 2.39 -14.06
CA ILE A 12 -11.52 1.45 -14.79
C ILE A 12 -12.05 2.20 -16.02
N PRO A 13 -11.74 1.73 -17.25
CA PRO A 13 -12.28 2.33 -18.46
C PRO A 13 -13.81 2.34 -18.48
N ASN A 14 -14.41 3.32 -19.17
CA ASN A 14 -15.86 3.48 -19.21
C ASN A 14 -16.57 2.27 -19.83
N GLU A 15 -15.94 1.59 -20.77
CA GLU A 15 -16.51 0.44 -21.49
C GLU A 15 -16.32 -0.89 -20.73
N ALA A 16 -15.51 -0.91 -19.67
CA ALA A 16 -15.19 -2.13 -18.92
C ALA A 16 -16.26 -2.44 -17.87
N GLU A 17 -16.73 -3.70 -17.79
CA GLU A 17 -17.62 -4.15 -16.70
C GLU A 17 -16.87 -4.49 -15.40
N PHE A 18 -15.56 -4.72 -15.51
CA PHE A 18 -14.70 -5.13 -14.41
C PHE A 18 -13.33 -4.46 -14.51
N CYS A 19 -12.68 -4.29 -13.36
CA CYS A 19 -11.30 -3.84 -13.29
C CYS A 19 -10.37 -4.93 -13.87
N TYR A 20 -9.59 -4.57 -14.88
CA TYR A 20 -8.61 -5.48 -15.51
C TYR A 20 -7.45 -5.88 -14.59
N ILE A 21 -7.22 -5.14 -13.50
CA ILE A 21 -6.12 -5.41 -12.57
C ILE A 21 -6.54 -6.41 -11.48
N CYS A 22 -7.70 -6.21 -10.84
CA CYS A 22 -8.11 -7.02 -9.70
C CYS A 22 -9.39 -7.84 -9.91
N GLY A 23 -10.11 -7.65 -11.03
CA GLY A 23 -11.37 -8.33 -11.34
C GLY A 23 -12.60 -7.81 -10.58
N CYS A 24 -12.47 -6.71 -9.82
CA CYS A 24 -13.61 -6.09 -9.14
C CYS A 24 -14.61 -5.54 -10.18
N ARG A 25 -15.91 -5.77 -9.96
CA ARG A 25 -16.97 -5.27 -10.84
C ARG A 25 -17.10 -3.75 -10.75
N LYS A 26 -17.43 -3.12 -11.88
CA LYS A 26 -17.58 -1.67 -12.02
C LYS A 26 -18.79 -1.11 -11.25
N ASP A 27 -19.78 -1.94 -10.93
CA ASP A 27 -20.92 -1.58 -10.06
C ASP A 27 -20.47 -1.07 -8.67
N LYS A 28 -19.28 -1.46 -8.22
CA LYS A 28 -18.66 -1.00 -6.97
C LYS A 28 -17.63 0.12 -7.15
N ALA A 29 -17.46 0.64 -8.36
CA ALA A 29 -16.45 1.65 -8.66
C ALA A 29 -16.81 3.02 -8.08
N ILE A 30 -15.79 3.75 -7.65
CA ILE A 30 -15.91 5.14 -7.18
C ILE A 30 -15.88 6.04 -8.41
N PHE A 31 -16.77 7.02 -8.46
CA PHE A 31 -16.97 7.87 -9.64
C PHE A 31 -16.55 9.31 -9.34
N PHE A 32 -15.63 9.84 -10.16
CA PHE A 32 -15.11 11.20 -10.02
C PHE A 32 -15.48 12.09 -11.21
N ASP A 33 -15.84 13.35 -10.92
CA ASP A 33 -16.01 14.39 -11.95
C ASP A 33 -14.64 14.87 -12.49
N ASP A 34 -14.66 15.67 -13.57
CA ASP A 34 -13.43 16.23 -14.16
C ASP A 34 -12.70 17.20 -13.22
N SER A 35 -13.34 17.61 -12.13
CA SER A 35 -12.77 18.44 -11.07
C SER A 35 -12.15 17.61 -9.93
N GLY A 36 -12.17 16.27 -10.02
CA GLY A 36 -11.63 15.36 -9.01
C GLY A 36 -12.49 15.17 -7.76
N ARG A 37 -13.78 15.51 -7.81
CA ARG A 37 -14.74 15.32 -6.70
C ARG A 37 -15.51 14.02 -6.87
N GLU A 38 -15.73 13.32 -5.76
CA GLU A 38 -16.57 12.13 -5.70
C GLU A 38 -18.04 12.52 -5.93
N VAL A 39 -18.66 11.95 -6.95
CA VAL A 39 -20.05 12.26 -7.33
C VAL A 39 -20.86 10.99 -7.52
N CYS A 40 -22.17 11.09 -7.27
CA CYS A 40 -23.07 9.96 -7.43
C CYS A 40 -23.18 9.56 -8.90
N PRO A 41 -22.98 8.28 -9.26
CA PRO A 41 -23.13 7.82 -10.64
C PRO A 41 -24.58 7.88 -11.14
N GLY A 42 -25.57 7.90 -10.23
CA GLY A 42 -26.99 7.94 -10.60
C GLY A 42 -27.54 9.34 -10.85
N CYS A 43 -27.17 10.33 -10.04
CA CYS A 43 -27.72 11.70 -10.12
C CYS A 43 -26.69 12.82 -10.26
N GLY A 44 -25.39 12.53 -10.20
CA GLY A 44 -24.33 13.54 -10.30
C GLY A 44 -24.15 14.43 -9.06
N ALA A 45 -24.91 14.21 -7.98
CA ALA A 45 -24.74 14.97 -6.74
C ALA A 45 -23.39 14.67 -6.08
N ALA A 46 -22.76 15.68 -5.48
CA ALA A 46 -21.52 15.51 -4.72
C ALA A 46 -21.74 14.59 -3.51
N LEU A 47 -20.82 13.65 -3.30
CA LEU A 47 -20.88 12.70 -2.19
C LEU A 47 -19.96 13.14 -1.04
N PRO A 48 -20.46 13.21 0.20
CA PRO A 48 -19.61 13.41 1.36
C PRO A 48 -18.76 12.15 1.64
N PRO A 49 -17.55 12.31 2.18
CA PRO A 49 -16.68 11.18 2.51
C PRO A 49 -17.34 10.28 3.57
N GLY A 50 -17.24 8.97 3.40
CA GLY A 50 -17.83 7.95 4.27
C GLY A 50 -19.34 7.75 4.11
N SER A 51 -19.99 8.33 3.09
CA SER A 51 -21.44 8.14 2.90
C SER A 51 -21.76 6.84 2.15
N ASP A 52 -22.57 5.98 2.79
CA ASP A 52 -23.08 4.73 2.20
C ASP A 52 -24.27 4.98 1.25
N ARG A 53 -24.87 6.17 1.30
CA ARG A 53 -25.99 6.58 0.46
C ARG A 53 -25.85 8.01 -0.03
N CYS A 54 -26.22 8.24 -1.28
CA CYS A 54 -26.30 9.56 -1.87
C CYS A 54 -27.39 10.41 -1.20
N PRO A 55 -27.08 11.61 -0.68
CA PRO A 55 -28.07 12.50 -0.08
C PRO A 55 -29.05 13.09 -1.11
N GLY A 56 -28.70 13.10 -2.40
CA GLY A 56 -29.55 13.66 -3.46
C GLY A 56 -30.60 12.69 -4.01
N CYS A 57 -30.23 11.42 -4.24
CA CYS A 57 -31.13 10.43 -4.87
C CYS A 57 -31.37 9.15 -4.04
N GLY A 58 -30.67 8.97 -2.91
CA GLY A 58 -30.81 7.79 -2.06
C GLY A 58 -30.11 6.52 -2.58
N ALA A 59 -29.45 6.56 -3.73
CA ALA A 59 -28.68 5.43 -4.26
C ALA A 59 -27.54 5.02 -3.31
N GLN A 60 -27.24 3.71 -3.22
CA GLN A 60 -26.08 3.23 -2.46
C GLN A 60 -24.78 3.69 -3.12
N THR A 61 -23.83 4.14 -2.31
CA THR A 61 -22.55 4.68 -2.77
C THR A 61 -21.40 3.93 -2.10
N VAL A 62 -20.35 3.67 -2.89
CA VAL A 62 -19.12 3.07 -2.37
C VAL A 62 -18.16 4.21 -2.08
N SER A 63 -17.92 4.49 -0.80
CA SER A 63 -17.12 5.65 -0.41
C SER A 63 -15.61 5.45 -0.66
N ALA A 64 -14.92 6.56 -1.00
CA ALA A 64 -13.48 6.68 -1.16
C ALA A 64 -12.65 6.54 0.15
N VAL A 65 -13.01 5.61 1.04
CA VAL A 65 -12.13 5.21 2.15
C VAL A 65 -10.98 4.40 1.55
N PRO A 66 -9.70 4.71 1.87
CA PRO A 66 -8.57 3.94 1.36
C PRO A 66 -8.73 2.48 1.75
N ARG A 67 -8.89 1.61 0.74
CA ARG A 67 -9.00 0.17 0.95
C ARG A 67 -7.63 -0.47 0.87
N MET A 68 -7.45 -1.43 1.75
CA MET A 68 -6.26 -2.26 1.76
C MET A 68 -6.30 -3.23 0.57
N SER A 69 -5.18 -3.41 -0.12
CA SER A 69 -5.05 -4.39 -1.19
C SER A 69 -5.34 -5.81 -0.68
N LYS A 70 -5.72 -6.72 -1.60
CA LYS A 70 -6.07 -8.11 -1.30
C LYS A 70 -5.06 -8.83 -0.39
N ASN A 71 -3.76 -8.58 -0.60
CA ASN A 71 -2.68 -9.16 0.19
C ASN A 71 -2.05 -8.16 1.18
N GLY A 72 -2.65 -6.99 1.37
CA GLY A 72 -2.08 -5.90 2.18
C GLY A 72 -1.87 -6.30 3.63
N SER A 73 -2.82 -7.03 4.24
CA SER A 73 -2.66 -7.53 5.61
C SER A 73 -1.48 -8.49 5.73
N LEU A 74 -1.37 -9.43 4.79
CA LEU A 74 -0.26 -10.39 4.76
C LEU A 74 1.07 -9.69 4.56
N ALA A 75 1.12 -8.69 3.67
CA ALA A 75 2.33 -7.89 3.42
C ALA A 75 2.77 -7.12 4.67
N ILE A 76 1.82 -6.53 5.41
CA ILE A 76 2.10 -5.83 6.67
C ILE A 76 2.63 -6.81 7.72
N MET A 77 2.01 -7.98 7.88
CA MET A 77 2.49 -9.04 8.80
C MET A 77 3.90 -9.51 8.45
N MET A 78 4.16 -9.75 7.16
CA MET A 78 5.48 -10.14 6.64
C MET A 78 6.52 -9.02 6.70
N ALA A 79 6.11 -7.75 6.84
CA ALA A 79 7.03 -6.64 7.07
C ALA A 79 7.37 -6.47 8.56
N LEU A 80 6.39 -6.66 9.45
CA LEU A 80 6.54 -6.43 10.89
C LEU A 80 7.23 -7.59 11.59
N LEU A 81 6.72 -8.82 11.44
CA LEU A 81 7.19 -9.97 12.24
C LEU A 81 8.64 -10.34 11.93
N PRO A 82 9.06 -10.48 10.66
CA PRO A 82 10.45 -10.76 10.33
C PRO A 82 11.35 -9.53 10.51
N GLY A 83 10.80 -8.31 10.32
CA GLY A 83 11.54 -7.07 10.46
C GLY A 83 12.06 -6.80 11.88
N ILE A 84 11.39 -7.33 12.92
CA ILE A 84 11.88 -7.31 14.31
C ILE A 84 13.23 -8.04 14.44
N LEU A 85 13.48 -9.04 13.58
CA LEU A 85 14.72 -9.81 13.54
C LEU A 85 15.71 -9.27 12.49
N ASP A 86 15.56 -8.01 12.08
CA ASP A 86 16.30 -7.38 10.98
C ASP A 86 16.13 -8.07 9.62
N VAL A 87 15.09 -8.90 9.43
CA VAL A 87 14.73 -9.49 8.14
C VAL A 87 13.77 -8.57 7.40
N HIS A 88 14.34 -7.73 6.55
CA HIS A 88 13.66 -6.67 5.80
C HIS A 88 13.27 -7.13 4.39
N GLY A 89 12.29 -6.47 3.76
CA GLY A 89 11.93 -6.66 2.35
C GLY A 89 10.83 -7.67 2.02
N LEU A 90 10.45 -8.57 2.94
CA LEU A 90 9.44 -9.59 2.68
C LEU A 90 8.04 -9.02 2.38
N GLY A 91 7.65 -7.93 3.03
CA GLY A 91 6.38 -7.25 2.75
C GLY A 91 6.28 -6.70 1.31
N HIS A 92 7.39 -6.17 0.77
CA HIS A 92 7.44 -5.70 -0.62
C HIS A 92 7.34 -6.86 -1.62
N LEU A 93 7.84 -8.04 -1.27
CA LEU A 93 7.74 -9.24 -2.09
C LEU A 93 6.27 -9.68 -2.25
N VAL A 94 5.50 -9.65 -1.16
CA VAL A 94 4.06 -9.98 -1.17
C VAL A 94 3.24 -9.01 -2.03
N LEU A 95 3.67 -7.74 -2.10
CA LEU A 95 3.03 -6.70 -2.91
C LEU A 95 3.54 -6.64 -4.36
N GLY A 96 4.50 -7.50 -4.75
CA GLY A 96 5.05 -7.54 -6.10
C GLY A 96 6.06 -6.43 -6.43
N GLU A 97 6.50 -5.64 -5.45
CA GLU A 97 7.53 -4.60 -5.64
C GLU A 97 8.95 -5.19 -5.57
N TYR A 98 9.32 -6.01 -6.56
CA TYR A 98 10.58 -6.79 -6.56
C TYR A 98 11.84 -5.94 -6.43
N ARG A 99 11.87 -4.73 -7.01
CA ARG A 99 13.04 -3.83 -6.93
C ARG A 99 13.30 -3.38 -5.49
N LYS A 100 12.25 -3.01 -4.77
CA LYS A 100 12.35 -2.62 -3.36
C LYS A 100 12.59 -3.83 -2.47
N ALA A 101 11.91 -4.94 -2.74
CA ALA A 101 12.13 -6.19 -2.01
C ALA A 101 13.60 -6.61 -2.07
N ALA A 102 14.21 -6.61 -3.25
CA ALA A 102 15.63 -6.94 -3.42
C ALA A 102 16.55 -5.98 -2.66
N LEU A 103 16.29 -4.67 -2.73
CA LEU A 103 17.09 -3.66 -2.03
C LEU A 103 17.05 -3.88 -0.50
N PHE A 104 15.87 -4.05 0.08
CA PHE A 104 15.73 -4.26 1.52
C PHE A 104 16.26 -5.62 1.99
N LEU A 105 16.18 -6.66 1.16
CA LEU A 105 16.78 -7.97 1.46
C LEU A 105 18.31 -7.92 1.47
N ILE A 106 18.92 -7.24 0.50
CA ILE A 106 20.38 -7.05 0.47
C ILE A 106 20.83 -6.22 1.68
N LEU A 107 20.10 -5.14 1.99
CA LEU A 107 20.37 -4.33 3.16
C LEU A 107 20.23 -5.13 4.46
N SER A 108 19.21 -5.97 4.59
CA SER A 108 19.03 -6.91 5.71
C SER A 108 20.21 -7.85 5.86
N SER A 109 20.66 -8.47 4.75
CA SER A 109 21.83 -9.33 4.76
C SER A 109 23.09 -8.60 5.23
N ALA A 110 23.30 -7.36 4.78
CA ALA A 110 24.43 -6.54 5.21
C ALA A 110 24.32 -6.16 6.70
N ILE A 111 23.14 -5.77 7.19
CA ILE A 111 22.90 -5.45 8.60
C ILE A 111 23.18 -6.67 9.48
N LEU A 112 22.66 -7.84 9.12
CA LEU A 112 22.88 -9.08 9.85
C LEU A 112 24.36 -9.50 9.83
N PHE A 113 25.05 -9.34 8.69
CA PHE A 113 26.48 -9.59 8.58
C PHE A 113 27.27 -8.69 9.54
N VAL A 114 27.03 -7.37 9.52
CA VAL A 114 27.70 -6.43 10.44
C VAL A 114 27.38 -6.78 11.90
N ARG A 115 26.11 -7.08 12.20
CA ARG A 115 25.66 -7.44 13.54
C ARG A 115 26.28 -8.74 14.06
N ILE A 116 26.47 -9.75 13.22
CA ILE A 116 27.03 -11.04 13.65
C ILE A 116 28.55 -10.95 13.78
N TYR A 117 29.24 -10.35 12.82
CA TYR A 117 30.70 -10.40 12.74
C TYR A 117 31.41 -9.25 13.48
N TYR A 118 30.78 -8.08 13.56
CA TYR A 118 31.47 -6.88 14.06
C TYR A 118 30.94 -6.38 15.40
N MET A 119 29.68 -6.63 15.78
CA MET A 119 29.17 -6.17 17.09
C MET A 119 29.75 -6.84 18.35
N PRO A 120 30.23 -8.11 18.33
CA PRO A 120 30.80 -8.70 19.55
C PRO A 120 32.06 -7.94 19.99
N GLY A 121 31.97 -7.23 21.11
CA GLY A 121 33.12 -6.52 21.70
C GLY A 121 33.39 -5.12 21.15
N THR A 122 32.48 -4.53 20.35
CA THR A 122 32.59 -3.12 19.92
C THR A 122 32.20 -2.12 20.99
N ASP A 123 32.66 -0.88 20.81
CA ASP A 123 32.27 0.26 21.63
C ASP A 123 30.74 0.40 21.76
N PRO A 124 30.20 0.61 22.98
CA PRO A 124 28.76 0.72 23.21
C PRO A 124 28.08 1.82 22.39
N LEU A 125 28.80 2.92 22.12
CA LEU A 125 28.30 4.02 21.30
C LEU A 125 28.05 3.58 19.86
N PHE A 126 29.00 2.86 19.25
CA PHE A 126 28.86 2.33 17.90
C PHE A 126 27.67 1.35 17.83
N GLY A 127 27.58 0.44 18.79
CA GLY A 127 26.46 -0.51 18.86
C GLY A 127 25.10 0.17 18.95
N THR A 128 24.99 1.22 19.77
CA THR A 128 23.76 2.00 19.93
C THR A 128 23.39 2.74 18.64
N LEU A 129 24.35 3.39 17.99
CA LEU A 129 24.10 4.11 16.73
C LEU A 129 23.67 3.18 15.60
N PHE A 130 24.31 2.01 15.48
CA PHE A 130 23.93 1.02 14.49
C PHE A 130 22.52 0.47 14.76
N TRP A 131 22.17 0.20 16.02
CA TRP A 131 20.82 -0.23 16.39
C TRP A 131 19.76 0.83 16.03
N LEU A 132 20.02 2.11 16.31
CA LEU A 132 19.14 3.20 15.89
C LEU A 132 19.01 3.30 14.37
N GLY A 133 20.10 3.06 13.64
CA GLY A 133 20.09 2.97 12.18
C GLY A 133 19.19 1.84 11.68
N SER A 134 19.29 0.65 12.27
CA SER A 134 18.42 -0.48 11.90
C SER A 134 16.96 -0.22 12.23
N LEU A 135 16.68 0.39 13.39
CA LEU A 135 15.33 0.81 13.77
C LEU A 135 14.76 1.82 12.77
N ALA A 136 15.57 2.78 12.30
CA ALA A 136 15.14 3.73 11.28
C ALA A 136 14.80 3.03 9.95
N VAL A 137 15.60 2.05 9.52
CA VAL A 137 15.32 1.23 8.34
C VAL A 137 13.99 0.48 8.50
N PHE A 138 13.77 -0.15 9.67
CA PHE A 138 12.51 -0.84 9.97
C PHE A 138 11.29 0.08 9.88
N ILE A 139 11.37 1.29 10.44
CA ILE A 139 10.29 2.28 10.39
C ILE A 139 10.05 2.74 8.94
N VAL A 140 11.10 3.08 8.20
CA VAL A 140 11.00 3.55 6.81
C VAL A 140 10.36 2.47 5.94
N GLN A 141 10.81 1.22 6.05
CA GLN A 141 10.19 0.09 5.36
C GLN A 141 8.72 -0.06 5.74
N GLY A 142 8.41 -0.05 7.05
CA GLY A 142 7.05 -0.23 7.55
C GLY A 142 6.09 0.82 6.97
N VAL A 143 6.52 2.09 6.92
CA VAL A 143 5.76 3.18 6.30
C VAL A 143 5.58 2.95 4.79
N ASP A 144 6.61 2.50 4.08
CA ASP A 144 6.50 2.24 2.63
C ASP A 144 5.58 1.05 2.33
N VAL A 145 5.68 -0.05 3.07
CA VAL A 145 4.76 -1.20 2.94
C VAL A 145 3.32 -0.78 3.26
N PHE A 146 3.11 0.00 4.31
CA PHE A 146 1.78 0.50 4.66
C PHE A 146 1.21 1.38 3.53
N ARG A 147 2.01 2.31 2.98
CA ARG A 147 1.61 3.14 1.84
C ARG A 147 1.25 2.29 0.62
N LEU A 148 2.04 1.28 0.29
CA LEU A 148 1.77 0.39 -0.83
C LEU A 148 0.55 -0.51 -0.60
N ALA A 149 0.33 -0.94 0.64
CA ALA A 149 -0.82 -1.75 1.01
C ALA A 149 -2.14 -0.99 0.87
N PHE A 150 -2.15 0.33 1.12
CA PHE A 150 -3.35 1.18 1.08
C PHE A 150 -3.47 2.10 -0.15
N ASN A 151 -2.39 2.30 -0.91
CA ASN A 151 -2.34 3.31 -1.97
C ASN A 151 -1.61 2.75 -3.20
N GLN A 152 -2.16 1.66 -3.77
CA GLN A 152 -1.54 0.99 -4.90
C GLN A 152 -1.40 1.94 -6.11
N LYS A 153 -0.18 2.05 -6.64
CA LYS A 153 0.05 2.66 -7.96
C LYS A 153 -0.42 1.68 -9.04
N PRO A 154 -0.94 2.16 -10.18
CA PRO A 154 -1.30 1.30 -11.29
C PRO A 154 -0.09 0.47 -11.73
N LEU A 155 -0.33 -0.82 -11.96
CA LEU A 155 0.66 -1.89 -12.11
C LEU A 155 1.51 -1.82 -13.40
N PHE A 156 1.52 -0.69 -14.11
CA PHE A 156 2.29 -0.47 -15.33
C PHE A 156 3.14 0.79 -15.23
N ARG A 157 4.39 0.63 -14.80
CA ARG A 157 5.50 1.45 -15.30
C ARG A 157 6.43 0.51 -16.05
N LEU A 158 6.31 0.56 -17.38
CA LEU A 158 7.29 0.07 -18.36
C LEU A 158 8.68 0.65 -18.04
#